data_AF-A0A9W3SZH4-F1
#
_entry.id   AF-A0A9W3SZH4-F1
#
_cell.length_a   1.000
_cell.length_b   1.000
_cell.length_c   1.000
_cell.angle_alpha   90.00
_cell.angle_beta   90.00
_cell.angle_gamma   90.00
#
_symmetry.space_group_name_H-M   'P 1'
#
loop_
_entity.id
_entity.type
_entity.pdbx_description
1 polymer ?
#
loop_
_entity_poly.entity_id
_entity_poly.type
_entity_poly.pdbx_seq_one_letter_code
_entity_poly.pdbx_strand_id
1 'polypeptide(L)'
;MRKIDYTVNDVLKNNQADDFGKHIKVQFLWDWDPAKSPVYEITLAELKEQGSEVVSKKVFASKWTESRGLQPGKMDWFWMKFIFEDNGNDQNMFQGDSIALKMEFQANQTEGRER
;
A
#
# COMPACT_ATOMS: atom_id res chain seq x y z
N MET A 1 7.44 -11.66 -2.74
CA MET A 1 7.47 -10.21 -3.05
C MET A 1 6.06 -9.78 -3.38
N ARG A 2 5.53 -8.70 -2.77
CA ARG A 2 4.21 -8.19 -3.19
C ARG A 2 4.38 -7.50 -4.55
N LYS A 3 3.40 -7.39 -5.42
CA LYS A 3 3.42 -6.40 -6.51
C LYS A 3 2.11 -5.64 -6.46
N ILE A 4 2.19 -4.31 -6.55
CA ILE A 4 1.02 -3.45 -6.52
C ILE A 4 1.00 -2.69 -7.82
N ASP A 5 -0.15 -2.74 -8.48
CA ASP A 5 -0.44 -1.97 -9.67
C ASP A 5 -1.88 -1.47 -9.59
N TYR A 6 -2.18 -0.39 -10.31
CA TYR A 6 -3.53 0.13 -10.43
C TYR A 6 -3.75 0.81 -11.77
N THR A 7 -5.02 0.89 -12.12
CA THR A 7 -5.51 1.70 -13.24
C THR A 7 -6.60 2.64 -12.74
N VAL A 8 -6.56 3.89 -13.21
CA VAL A 8 -7.64 4.87 -13.02
C VAL A 8 -8.59 4.79 -14.20
N ASN A 9 -9.88 4.71 -13.90
CA ASN A 9 -10.94 4.94 -14.87
C ASN A 9 -11.48 6.36 -14.64
N ASP A 10 -11.01 7.29 -15.47
CA ASP A 10 -11.50 8.66 -15.56
C ASP A 10 -12.82 8.67 -16.34
N VAL A 11 -13.94 8.78 -15.62
CA VAL A 11 -15.27 8.60 -16.21
C VAL A 11 -15.71 9.81 -17.03
N LEU A 12 -15.31 11.01 -16.61
CA LEU A 12 -15.67 12.27 -17.27
C LEU A 12 -14.60 12.75 -18.26
N LYS A 13 -13.45 12.08 -18.30
CA LYS A 13 -12.29 12.40 -19.15
C LYS A 13 -11.76 13.82 -18.90
N ASN A 14 -11.85 14.28 -17.66
CA ASN A 14 -11.54 15.65 -17.25
C ASN A 14 -10.39 15.72 -16.23
N ASN A 15 -9.70 14.61 -15.94
CA ASN A 15 -8.54 14.61 -15.06
C ASN A 15 -7.30 15.30 -15.65
N GLN A 16 -7.33 15.61 -16.96
CA GLN A 16 -6.21 16.17 -17.70
C GLN A 16 -4.96 15.27 -17.56
N ALA A 17 -3.90 15.79 -16.93
CA ALA A 17 -2.66 15.07 -16.65
C ALA A 17 -2.55 14.65 -15.17
N ASP A 18 -3.56 14.94 -14.35
CA ASP A 18 -3.54 14.56 -12.94
C ASP A 18 -3.99 13.11 -12.76
N ASP A 19 -3.35 12.42 -11.82
CA ASP A 19 -3.60 11.00 -11.55
C ASP A 19 -4.33 10.88 -10.22
N PHE A 20 -5.54 10.34 -10.25
CA PHE A 20 -6.35 10.12 -9.05
C PHE A 20 -5.59 9.31 -7.98
N GLY A 21 -4.71 8.39 -8.38
CA GLY A 21 -3.86 7.63 -7.45
C GLY A 21 -2.90 8.48 -6.61
N LYS A 22 -2.56 9.71 -7.02
CA LYS A 22 -1.77 10.66 -6.22
C LYS A 22 -2.57 11.24 -5.05
N HIS A 23 -3.89 11.23 -5.16
CA HIS A 23 -4.81 11.75 -4.14
C HIS A 23 -5.34 10.67 -3.19
N ILE A 24 -4.97 9.40 -3.43
CA ILE A 24 -5.26 8.30 -2.51
C ILE A 24 -4.05 8.07 -1.62
N LYS A 25 -4.19 8.48 -0.36
CA LYS A 25 -3.24 8.18 0.69
C LYS A 25 -3.38 6.72 1.14
N VAL A 26 -2.25 6.05 1.34
CA VAL A 26 -2.15 4.68 1.83
C VAL A 26 -1.38 4.68 3.14
N GLN A 27 -2.07 4.31 4.21
CA GLN A 27 -1.49 4.16 5.54
C GLN A 27 -1.31 2.68 5.88
N PHE A 28 -0.11 2.31 6.33
CA PHE A 28 0.22 0.98 6.82
C PHE A 28 0.16 0.97 8.35
N LEU A 29 -0.67 0.08 8.90
CA LEU A 29 -0.95 0.02 10.33
C LEU A 29 -0.60 -1.37 10.88
N TRP A 30 -0.13 -1.39 12.12
CA TRP A 30 0.14 -2.59 12.92
C TRP A 30 -0.87 -2.80 14.04
N ASP A 31 -1.75 -1.83 14.21
CA ASP A 31 -2.87 -1.87 15.12
C ASP A 31 -4.03 -1.22 14.38
N TRP A 32 -5.24 -1.72 14.60
CA TRP A 32 -6.43 -1.14 14.00
C TRP A 32 -6.90 0.12 14.74
N ASP A 33 -6.37 0.37 15.95
CA ASP A 33 -6.67 1.55 16.76
C ASP A 33 -6.43 2.85 15.97
N PRO A 34 -7.49 3.63 15.65
CA PRO A 34 -7.37 4.83 14.86
C PRO A 34 -6.62 5.96 15.56
N ALA A 35 -6.40 5.88 16.88
CA ALA A 35 -5.61 6.87 17.63
C ALA A 35 -4.09 6.66 17.45
N LYS A 36 -3.65 5.51 16.94
CA LYS A 36 -2.23 5.23 16.71
C LYS A 36 -1.80 5.74 15.34
N SER A 37 -0.64 6.39 15.32
CA SER A 37 -0.03 6.85 14.08
C SER A 37 0.33 5.68 13.16
N PRO A 38 0.20 5.86 11.83
CA PRO A 38 0.63 4.84 10.89
C PRO A 38 2.14 4.61 10.98
N VAL A 39 2.56 3.37 10.72
CA VAL A 39 3.98 3.01 10.69
C VAL A 39 4.64 3.50 9.42
N TYR A 40 3.87 3.58 8.33
CA TYR A 40 4.30 4.23 7.11
C TYR A 40 3.11 4.80 6.34
N GLU A 41 3.33 5.93 5.68
CA GLU A 41 2.34 6.63 4.86
C GLU A 41 2.97 7.01 3.52
N ILE A 42 2.20 6.85 2.44
CA ILE A 42 2.61 7.08 1.06
C ILE A 42 1.34 7.25 0.20
N THR A 43 1.42 7.86 -0.98
CA THR A 43 0.29 7.82 -1.93
C THR A 43 0.23 6.50 -2.70
N LEU A 44 -0.91 6.17 -3.30
CA LEU A 44 -1.05 4.97 -4.13
C LEU A 44 -0.15 5.04 -5.38
N ALA A 45 0.01 6.23 -5.96
CA ALA A 45 0.93 6.48 -7.07
C ALA A 45 2.38 6.18 -6.69
N GLU A 46 2.86 6.75 -5.58
CA GLU A 46 4.22 6.50 -5.09
C GLU A 46 4.42 5.04 -4.64
N LEU A 47 3.38 4.38 -4.11
CA LEU A 47 3.43 2.96 -3.76
C LEU A 47 3.66 2.07 -5.00
N LYS A 48 3.06 2.42 -6.13
CA LYS A 48 3.28 1.77 -7.42
C LYS A 48 4.70 2.03 -7.94
N GLU A 49 5.21 3.26 -7.79
CA GLU A 49 6.53 3.68 -8.30
C GLU A 49 7.71 3.14 -7.48
N GLN A 50 7.70 3.32 -6.15
CA GLN A 50 8.81 2.93 -5.27
C GLN A 50 9.02 1.41 -5.22
N GLY A 51 8.02 0.64 -5.64
CA GLY A 51 8.03 -0.80 -5.57
C GLY A 51 7.72 -1.31 -4.16
N SER A 52 6.95 -2.38 -4.14
CA SER A 52 6.50 -3.10 -2.95
C SER A 52 7.61 -3.56 -2.00
N GLU A 53 8.82 -3.85 -2.49
CA GLU A 53 9.93 -4.32 -1.66
C GLU A 53 10.47 -3.20 -0.76
N VAL A 54 10.62 -1.99 -1.32
CA VAL A 54 11.08 -0.81 -0.57
C VAL A 54 10.07 -0.48 0.52
N VAL A 55 8.78 -0.49 0.18
CA VAL A 55 7.70 -0.23 1.13
C VAL A 55 7.62 -1.34 2.20
N SER A 56 7.77 -2.61 1.81
CA SER A 56 7.83 -3.73 2.76
C SER A 56 8.98 -3.55 3.75
N LYS A 57 10.16 -3.14 3.30
CA LYS A 57 11.29 -2.87 4.22
C LYS A 57 10.92 -1.76 5.21
N LYS A 58 10.32 -0.65 4.75
CA LYS A 58 9.92 0.45 5.64
C LYS A 58 8.85 0.04 6.67
N VAL A 59 7.84 -0.73 6.24
CA VAL A 59 6.73 -1.16 7.11
C VAL A 59 7.16 -2.20 8.14
N PHE A 60 8.06 -3.11 7.76
CA PHE A 60 8.45 -4.27 8.59
C PHE A 60 9.81 -4.12 9.27
N ALA A 61 10.60 -3.09 8.97
CA ALA A 61 11.95 -2.90 9.53
C ALA A 61 11.99 -2.92 11.07
N SER A 62 10.97 -2.38 11.75
CA SER A 62 10.93 -2.29 13.21
C SER A 62 10.48 -3.58 13.90
N LYS A 63 9.76 -4.46 13.19
CA LYS A 63 9.20 -5.70 13.75
C LYS A 63 9.98 -6.95 13.35
N TRP A 64 10.62 -6.92 12.19
CA TRP A 64 11.43 -8.02 11.68
C TRP A 64 12.91 -7.63 11.72
N THR A 65 13.39 -7.31 12.93
CA THR A 65 14.82 -7.15 13.18
C THR A 65 15.49 -8.53 13.23
N GLU A 66 16.51 -8.71 12.38
CA GLU A 66 17.45 -9.86 12.28
C GLU A 66 16.89 -11.27 11.99
N SER A 67 15.60 -11.53 12.24
CA SER A 67 14.95 -12.80 11.92
C SER A 67 14.20 -12.70 10.58
N ARG A 68 14.45 -13.67 9.71
CA ARG A 68 14.14 -13.68 8.27
C ARG A 68 12.63 -13.80 7.97
N GLY A 69 11.84 -12.79 8.32
CA GLY A 69 10.41 -12.72 8.06
C GLY A 69 9.54 -13.47 9.08
N LEU A 70 8.26 -13.70 8.71
CA LEU A 70 7.28 -14.38 9.55
C LEU A 70 7.73 -15.81 9.89
N GLN A 71 7.76 -16.16 11.18
CA GLN A 71 8.17 -17.50 11.62
C GLN A 71 7.15 -18.58 11.22
N PRO A 72 7.60 -19.83 10.96
CA PRO A 72 6.69 -20.94 10.67
C PRO A 72 5.63 -21.11 11.76
N GLY A 73 4.37 -21.26 11.35
CA GLY A 73 3.23 -21.44 12.26
C GLY A 73 2.82 -20.17 13.03
N LYS A 74 3.42 -19.01 12.74
CA LYS A 74 2.97 -17.72 13.27
C LYS A 74 2.10 -16.99 12.26
N MET A 75 1.27 -16.11 12.78
CA MET A 75 0.40 -15.22 12.01
C MET A 75 0.58 -13.81 12.55
N ASP A 76 0.84 -12.87 11.65
CA ASP A 76 0.86 -11.44 11.94
C ASP A 76 -0.28 -10.77 11.18
N TRP A 77 -0.90 -9.79 11.82
CA TRP A 77 -1.88 -8.91 11.19
C TRP A 77 -1.19 -7.63 10.74
N PHE A 78 -1.52 -7.18 9.54
CA PHE A 78 -1.22 -5.85 9.06
C PHE A 78 -2.45 -5.28 8.38
N TRP A 79 -2.62 -3.96 8.46
CA TRP A 79 -3.74 -3.28 7.83
C TRP A 79 -3.22 -2.24 6.84
N MET A 80 -3.99 -2.05 5.77
CA MET A 80 -3.81 -0.95 4.82
C MET A 80 -5.09 -0.15 4.81
N LYS A 81 -4.97 1.14 5.10
CA LYS A 81 -6.07 2.09 5.05
C LYS A 81 -5.86 3.00 3.85
N PHE A 82 -6.85 3.02 2.97
CA PHE A 82 -6.89 3.91 1.81
C PHE A 82 -7.77 5.10 2.15
N ILE A 83 -7.29 6.31 1.88
CA ILE A 83 -7.97 7.54 2.23
C ILE A 83 -7.92 8.48 1.03
N PHE A 84 -9.08 8.92 0.58
CA PHE A 84 -9.20 10.08 -0.29
C PHE A 84 -9.52 11.27 0.62
N GLU A 85 -8.51 12.08 0.91
CA GLU A 85 -8.64 13.22 1.83
C GLU A 85 -8.96 14.50 1.07
N ASP A 86 -9.80 15.34 1.67
CA ASP A 86 -9.96 16.73 1.26
C ASP A 86 -8.62 17.45 1.45
N ASN A 87 -8.04 17.92 0.34
CA ASN A 87 -6.76 18.62 0.35
C ASN A 87 -6.90 20.16 0.37
N GLY A 88 -8.12 20.67 0.54
CA GLY A 88 -8.46 22.09 0.54
C GLY A 88 -8.57 22.73 -0.84
N ASN A 89 -8.44 21.95 -1.93
CA ASN A 89 -8.58 22.40 -3.31
C ASN A 89 -9.80 21.77 -3.99
N ASP A 90 -10.15 22.24 -5.19
CA ASP A 90 -11.20 21.64 -5.99
C ASP A 90 -10.77 20.26 -6.52
N GLN A 91 -11.37 19.21 -5.98
CA GLN A 91 -11.16 17.81 -6.37
C GLN A 91 -12.34 17.24 -7.17
N ASN A 92 -13.32 18.07 -7.58
CA ASN A 92 -14.51 17.61 -8.30
C ASN A 92 -14.21 16.95 -9.65
N MET A 93 -13.02 17.16 -10.21
CA MET A 93 -12.58 16.45 -11.41
C MET A 93 -12.60 14.93 -11.24
N PHE A 94 -12.35 14.41 -10.03
CA PHE A 94 -12.36 12.96 -9.75
C PHE A 94 -13.76 12.39 -9.46
N GLN A 95 -14.83 13.17 -9.64
CA GLN A 95 -16.18 12.75 -9.32
C GLN A 95 -16.64 11.60 -10.22
N GLY A 96 -16.92 10.45 -9.62
CA GLY A 96 -17.35 9.25 -10.33
C GLY A 96 -16.20 8.38 -10.87
N ASP A 97 -14.96 8.83 -10.70
CA ASP A 97 -13.79 8.04 -11.06
C ASP A 97 -13.63 6.82 -10.16
N SER A 98 -12.92 5.83 -10.69
CA SER A 98 -12.66 4.59 -9.97
C SER A 98 -11.24 4.11 -10.16
N ILE A 99 -10.76 3.38 -9.14
CA ILE A 99 -9.44 2.74 -9.16
C ILE A 99 -9.64 1.24 -9.09
N ALA A 100 -9.08 0.53 -10.08
CA ALA A 100 -8.93 -0.91 -10.02
C ALA A 100 -7.55 -1.25 -9.48
N LEU A 101 -7.49 -1.81 -8.27
CA LEU A 101 -6.25 -2.17 -7.60
C LEU A 101 -5.93 -3.65 -7.82
N LYS A 102 -4.71 -3.94 -8.29
CA LYS A 102 -4.17 -5.30 -8.37
C LYS A 102 -3.06 -5.48 -7.35
N MET A 103 -3.23 -6.47 -6.48
CA MET A 103 -2.25 -6.84 -5.47
C MET A 103 -1.88 -8.31 -5.62
N GLU A 104 -0.60 -8.57 -5.85
CA GLU A 104 -0.05 -9.91 -5.91
C GLU A 104 0.73 -10.20 -4.63
N PHE A 105 0.49 -11.34 -3.99
CA PHE A 105 1.21 -11.80 -2.81
C PHE A 105 1.99 -13.06 -3.16
N GLN A 106 3.30 -12.95 -3.29
CA GLN A 106 4.18 -14.09 -3.56
C GLN A 106 4.88 -14.52 -2.26
N ALA A 107 4.58 -15.72 -1.81
CA ALA A 107 5.30 -16.40 -0.73
C ALA A 107 6.61 -16.97 -1.28
N ASN A 108 7.72 -16.72 -0.57
CA ASN A 108 9.03 -17.26 -0.92
C ASN A 108 9.57 -18.04 0.28
N GLN A 109 10.11 -19.23 0.06
CA GLN A 109 10.86 -19.99 1.07
C GLN A 109 12.36 -19.90 0.75
N THR A 110 13.20 -19.93 1.79
CA THR A 110 14.63 -20.22 1.58
C THR A 110 14.79 -21.68 1.15
N GLU A 111 15.85 -22.02 0.41
CA GLU A 111 16.19 -23.41 0.11
C GLU A 111 16.09 -24.26 1.39
N GLY A 112 15.23 -25.28 1.34
CA GLY A 112 15.02 -26.18 2.46
C GLY A 112 16.30 -26.94 2.73
N ARG A 113 16.75 -26.96 3.99
CA ARG A 113 17.70 -27.98 4.44
C ARG A 113 16.87 -29.18 4.87
N GLU A 114 17.14 -30.35 4.28
CA GLU A 114 16.65 -31.61 4.82
C GLU A 114 16.96 -31.68 6.32
N ARG A 115 15.99 -32.12 7.10
CA ARG A 115 16.15 -32.41 8.54
C ARG A 115 16.32 -33.89 8.74
#